data_AF-A0A535ZVA4-F1
#
_entry.id   AF-A0A535ZVA4-F1
#
_cell.length_a   1.000
_cell.length_b   1.000
_cell.length_c   1.000
_cell.angle_alpha   90.00
_cell.angle_beta   90.00
_cell.angle_gamma   90.00
#
_symmetry.space_group_name_H-M   'P 1'
#
loop_
_entity.id
_entity.type
_entity.pdbx_description
1 polymer ?
#
loop_
_entity_poly.entity_id
_entity_poly.type
_entity_poly.pdbx_seq_one_letter_code
_entity_poly.pdbx_strand_id
1 'polypeptide(L)'
;KWFAEHAGSGKIVEGHRLGRGTTTVRLGRVRKKDLPMVSDGPFMEAKESVGSYAVVEVKDEEEAIAIANRWPAGGVVEVRPVAD
;
A
#
# COMPACT_ATOMS: atom_id res chain seq x y z
N LYS A 1 -4.58 7.54 -14.95
CA LYS A 1 -5.08 8.94 -14.94
C LYS A 1 -4.88 9.57 -13.56
N TRP A 2 -5.49 9.06 -12.48
CA TRP A 2 -5.33 9.60 -11.12
C TRP A 2 -3.86 9.70 -10.65
N PHE A 3 -3.06 8.63 -10.83
CA PHE A 3 -1.63 8.65 -10.52
C PHE A 3 -0.88 9.73 -11.29
N ALA A 4 -1.10 9.82 -12.61
CA ALA A 4 -0.45 10.82 -13.46
C ALA A 4 -0.87 12.26 -13.09
N GLU A 5 -2.13 12.48 -12.72
CA GLU A 5 -2.64 13.78 -12.29
C GLU A 5 -2.00 14.27 -10.99
N HIS A 6 -1.92 13.40 -9.98
CA HIS A 6 -1.36 13.76 -8.68
C HIS A 6 0.19 13.71 -8.67
N ALA A 7 0.82 12.95 -9.56
CA ALA A 7 2.24 13.08 -9.84
C ALA A 7 2.54 14.43 -10.51
N GLY A 8 1.69 14.87 -11.45
CA GLY A 8 1.82 16.18 -12.09
C GLY A 8 1.62 17.37 -11.15
N SER A 9 0.89 17.20 -10.04
CA SER A 9 0.76 18.21 -8.99
C SER A 9 1.91 18.21 -7.97
N GLY A 10 2.86 17.28 -8.10
CA GLY A 10 4.03 17.14 -7.23
C GLY A 10 3.74 16.52 -5.85
N LYS A 11 2.51 16.06 -5.61
CA LYS A 11 2.10 15.53 -4.29
C LYS A 11 2.30 14.03 -4.14
N ILE A 12 2.21 13.26 -5.23
CA ILE A 12 2.60 11.84 -5.21
C ILE A 12 4.09 11.74 -5.49
N VAL A 13 4.83 11.24 -4.50
CA VAL A 13 6.25 10.93 -4.65
C VAL A 13 6.46 9.54 -5.25
N GLU A 14 5.51 8.62 -5.01
CA GLU A 14 5.53 7.26 -5.58
C GLU A 14 4.11 6.69 -5.66
N GLY A 15 3.79 5.91 -6.69
CA GLY A 15 2.51 5.22 -6.73
C GLY A 15 2.38 4.21 -7.84
N HIS A 16 1.96 3.00 -7.49
CA HIS A 16 1.92 1.86 -8.40
C HIS A 16 0.67 1.02 -8.22
N ARG A 17 0.20 0.46 -9.34
CA ARG A 17 -0.68 -0.70 -9.33
C ARG A 17 0.16 -1.93 -9.02
N LEU A 18 -0.31 -2.75 -8.09
CA LEU A 18 0.31 -4.02 -7.76
C LEU A 18 -0.12 -5.11 -8.74
N GLY A 19 0.78 -6.07 -8.99
CA GLY A 19 0.51 -7.22 -9.82
C GLY A 19 -0.61 -8.11 -9.25
N ARG A 20 -1.12 -9.03 -10.07
CA ARG A 20 -2.02 -10.08 -9.58
C ARG A 20 -1.20 -11.16 -8.89
N GLY A 21 -1.75 -11.70 -7.80
CA GLY A 21 -1.06 -12.68 -6.96
C GLY A 21 -0.03 -12.02 -6.05
N THR A 22 0.36 -12.73 -4.99
CA THR A 22 1.36 -12.25 -4.04
C THR A 22 2.04 -13.46 -3.39
N THR A 23 3.26 -13.26 -2.92
CA THR A 23 4.06 -14.28 -2.26
C THR A 23 4.42 -13.74 -0.88
N THR A 24 4.09 -14.52 0.15
CA THR A 24 4.36 -14.15 1.54
C THR A 24 5.59 -14.89 2.04
N VAL A 25 6.50 -14.15 2.67
CA VAL A 25 7.62 -14.70 3.43
C VAL A 25 7.35 -14.51 4.92
N ARG A 26 7.23 -15.61 5.67
CA ARG A 26 7.09 -15.61 7.12
C ARG A 26 8.45 -15.86 7.75
N LEU A 27 8.96 -14.85 8.45
CA LEU A 27 10.22 -14.96 9.17
C LEU A 27 10.00 -15.68 10.50
N GLY A 28 10.88 -16.64 10.79
CA GLY A 28 10.93 -17.34 12.06
C GLY A 28 11.26 -16.42 13.23
N ARG A 29 10.99 -16.85 14.47
CA ARG A 29 11.42 -16.06 15.64
C ARG A 29 12.94 -16.10 15.71
N VAL A 30 13.59 -14.92 15.74
CA VAL A 30 15.06 -14.77 15.79
C VAL A 30 15.72 -15.67 16.84
N ARG A 31 15.04 -15.92 17.98
CA ARG A 31 15.55 -16.76 19.08
C ARG A 31 15.47 -18.27 18.86
N LYS A 32 14.67 -18.76 17.90
CA LYS A 32 14.42 -20.20 17.70
C LYS A 32 15.17 -20.82 16.52
N LYS A 33 15.96 -20.05 15.76
CA LYS A 33 16.60 -20.50 14.50
C LYS A 33 15.59 -21.07 13.48
N ASP A 34 14.33 -20.65 13.56
CA ASP A 34 13.30 -21.05 12.62
C ASP A 34 13.65 -20.49 11.23
N LEU A 35 13.68 -21.34 10.20
CA LEU A 35 13.95 -20.91 8.82
C LEU A 35 12.78 -20.10 8.26
N PRO A 36 13.02 -19.15 7.34
CA PRO A 36 11.95 -18.47 6.63
C PRO A 36 11.04 -19.45 5.89
N MET A 37 9.73 -19.25 5.99
CA MET A 37 8.74 -20.00 5.24
C MET A 37 8.18 -19.13 4.12
N VAL A 38 8.13 -19.66 2.90
CA VAL A 38 7.54 -18.99 1.74
C VAL A 38 6.23 -19.67 1.38
N SER A 39 5.18 -18.88 1.19
CA SER A 39 3.86 -19.37 0.76
C SER A 39 3.27 -18.47 -0.32
N ASP A 40 2.51 -19.06 -1.21
CA ASP A 40 1.67 -18.31 -2.14
C ASP A 40 0.52 -17.64 -1.39
N GLY A 41 0.08 -16.50 -1.91
CA GLY A 41 -1.03 -15.75 -1.36
C GLY A 41 -0.64 -14.71 -0.30
N PRO A 42 -1.60 -13.88 0.10
CA PRO A 42 -1.39 -12.70 0.94
C PRO A 42 -0.98 -13.05 2.37
N PHE A 43 -0.49 -12.03 3.10
CA PHE A 43 -0.07 -12.17 4.49
C PHE A 43 -1.15 -12.78 5.40
N MET A 44 -2.40 -12.38 5.18
CA MET A 44 -3.59 -12.92 5.84
C MET A 44 -4.60 -13.32 4.77
N GLU A 45 -5.28 -14.45 4.94
CA GLU A 45 -6.41 -14.80 4.10
C GLU A 45 -7.54 -13.81 4.38
N ALA A 46 -7.71 -12.87 3.44
CA ALA A 46 -8.72 -11.83 3.50
C ALA A 46 -9.55 -11.86 2.21
N LYS A 47 -10.80 -11.44 2.32
CA LYS A 47 -11.68 -11.27 1.14
C LYS A 47 -11.22 -10.13 0.23
N GLU A 48 -10.39 -9.23 0.75
CA GLU A 48 -9.88 -8.06 0.04
C GLU A 48 -8.36 -8.11 -0.03
N SER A 49 -7.80 -7.58 -1.12
CA SER A 49 -6.36 -7.50 -1.33
C SER A 49 -5.97 -6.08 -1.73
N VAL A 50 -4.76 -5.67 -1.36
CA VAL A 50 -4.23 -4.35 -1.75
C VAL A 50 -3.88 -4.41 -3.23
N GLY A 51 -4.59 -3.64 -4.05
CA GLY A 51 -4.38 -3.59 -5.49
C GLY A 51 -3.44 -2.48 -5.95
N SER A 52 -3.18 -1.47 -5.12
CA SER A 52 -2.35 -0.32 -5.44
C SER A 52 -1.91 0.39 -4.15
N TYR A 53 -0.84 1.16 -4.24
CA TYR A 53 -0.44 2.11 -3.19
C TYR A 53 0.01 3.44 -3.80
N ALA A 54 0.00 4.49 -2.97
CA ALA A 54 0.61 5.77 -3.27
C ALA A 54 1.29 6.29 -1.99
N VAL A 55 2.48 6.86 -2.13
CA VAL A 55 3.14 7.68 -1.12
C VAL A 55 2.94 9.12 -1.54
N VAL A 56 2.42 9.93 -0.61
CA VAL A 56 2.15 11.35 -0.83
C VAL A 56 2.94 12.19 0.16
N GLU A 57 3.46 13.30 -0.31
CA GLU A 57 4.03 14.34 0.52
C GLU A 57 3.02 15.50 0.58
N VAL A 58 2.48 15.72 1.77
CA VAL A 58 1.39 16.66 2.04
C VAL A 58 1.62 17.33 3.37
N LYS A 59 0.97 18.46 3.60
CA LYS A 59 1.19 19.26 4.83
C LYS A 59 0.58 18.61 6.08
N ASP A 60 -0.52 17.88 5.92
CA ASP A 60 -1.34 17.30 6.99
C ASP A 60 -2.19 16.11 6.51
N GLU A 61 -2.81 15.41 7.46
CA GLU A 61 -3.63 14.22 7.21
C GLU A 61 -4.89 14.56 6.39
N GLU A 62 -5.47 15.74 6.60
CA GLU A 62 -6.65 16.21 5.88
C GLU A 62 -6.39 16.31 4.37
N GLU A 63 -5.20 16.77 3.98
CA GLU A 63 -4.81 16.80 2.58
C GLU A 63 -4.62 15.40 1.98
N ALA A 64 -4.07 14.44 2.75
CA ALA A 64 -4.00 13.04 2.33
C ALA A 64 -5.40 12.43 2.14
N ILE A 65 -6.34 12.70 3.05
CA ILE A 65 -7.73 12.25 2.96
C ILE A 65 -8.41 12.86 1.73
N ALA A 66 -8.20 14.15 1.44
CA ALA A 66 -8.76 14.80 0.25
C ALA A 66 -8.24 14.20 -1.06
N ILE A 67 -6.99 13.73 -1.09
CA ILE A 67 -6.43 12.96 -2.21
C ILE A 67 -7.09 11.59 -2.31
N ALA A 68 -7.19 10.85 -1.20
CA ALA A 68 -7.80 9.52 -1.13
C ALA A 68 -9.28 9.52 -1.55
N ASN A 69 -10.05 10.54 -1.15
CA ASN A 69 -11.47 10.70 -1.52
C ASN A 69 -11.72 10.81 -3.04
N ARG A 70 -10.68 11.13 -3.82
CA ARG A 70 -10.76 11.23 -5.29
C ARG A 70 -10.31 9.94 -5.99
N TRP A 71 -10.07 8.87 -5.25
CA TRP A 71 -9.65 7.58 -5.82
C TRP A 71 -10.75 6.99 -6.75
N PRO A 72 -10.44 6.74 -8.03
CA PRO A 72 -11.49 6.45 -9.02
C PRO A 72 -11.90 4.98 -9.08
N ALA A 73 -11.15 4.04 -8.48
CA ALA A 73 -11.45 2.61 -8.62
C ALA A 73 -12.48 2.09 -7.61
N GLY A 74 -12.98 2.95 -6.72
CA GLY A 74 -13.85 2.55 -5.61
C GLY A 74 -13.13 1.67 -4.58
N GLY A 75 -13.92 0.96 -3.76
CA GLY A 75 -13.40 0.11 -2.69
C GLY A 75 -12.99 0.92 -1.45
N VAL A 76 -11.94 0.46 -0.77
CA VAL A 76 -11.43 1.05 0.46
C VAL A 76 -10.02 1.60 0.22
N VAL A 77 -9.75 2.81 0.71
CA VAL A 77 -8.41 3.40 0.76
C VAL A 77 -8.05 3.61 2.22
N GLU A 78 -6.96 2.99 2.66
CA GLU A 78 -6.38 3.22 3.97
C GLU A 78 -5.32 4.33 3.87
N VAL A 79 -5.49 5.40 4.66
CA VAL A 79 -4.49 6.46 4.79
C VAL A 79 -3.66 6.16 6.02
N ARG A 80 -2.34 6.04 5.86
CA ARG A 80 -1.41 5.79 6.96
C ARG A 80 -0.27 6.80 6.91
N PRO A 81 0.04 7.50 8.02
CA PRO A 81 1.29 8.22 8.15
C PRO A 81 2.49 7.27 8.02
N VAL A 82 3.55 7.72 7.35
CA VAL A 82 4.85 7.05 7.38
C VAL A 82 5.55 7.45 8.68
N ALA A 83 6.08 6.46 9.41
CA ALA A 83 6.86 6.72 10.62
C ALA A 83 8.31 7.12 10.26
N ASP A 84 8.90 8.01 11.05
CA ASP A 84 10.30 8.42 10.97
C ASP A 84 11.28 7.30 11.40
#